data_AF-A0A948FXG5-F1
#
_entry.id   AF-A0A948FXG5-F1
#
_cell.length_a   1.000
_cell.length_b   1.000
_cell.length_c   1.000
_cell.angle_alpha   90.00
_cell.angle_beta   90.00
_cell.angle_gamma   90.00
#
_symmetry.space_group_name_H-M   'P 1'
#
loop_
_entity.id
_entity.type
_entity.pdbx_description
1 polymer ?
#
loop_
_entity_poly.entity_id
_entity_poly.type
_entity_poly.pdbx_seq_one_letter_code
_entity_poly.pdbx_strand_id
1 'polypeptide(L)'
;MAGPEKQFDTDKVISLAMGLFDRNGYEKTSISDLLAAMKIHRSSFYATFGSKRGLFIRALSEYSVHILESIRAALLDASDDYIANIQNWLDVLLGALHS
;
A
#
# COMPACT_ATOMS: atom_id res chain seq x y z
N MET A 1 14.58 32.02 0.32
CA MET A 1 13.35 31.73 -0.43
C MET A 1 13.34 30.23 -0.69
N ALA A 2 12.63 29.44 0.14
CA ALA A 2 12.46 28.01 -0.12
C ALA A 2 11.46 27.88 -1.28
N GLY A 3 11.88 27.29 -2.40
CA GLY A 3 10.98 26.98 -3.51
C GLY A 3 9.86 26.05 -3.04
N PRO A 4 8.75 25.93 -3.79
CA PRO A 4 7.66 25.05 -3.41
C PRO A 4 8.23 23.64 -3.28
N GLU A 5 8.31 23.14 -2.04
CA GLU A 5 8.63 21.74 -1.81
C GLU A 5 7.61 20.94 -2.63
N LYS A 6 8.10 20.15 -3.58
CA LYS A 6 7.26 19.27 -4.39
C LYS A 6 6.50 18.36 -3.42
N GLN A 7 5.26 18.74 -3.09
CA GLN A 7 4.37 17.88 -2.33
C GLN A 7 4.14 16.64 -3.20
N PHE A 8 4.54 15.49 -2.68
CA PHE A 8 4.28 14.20 -3.31
C PHE A 8 2.92 13.71 -2.85
N ASP A 9 2.29 12.92 -3.72
CA ASP A 9 1.07 12.20 -3.39
C ASP A 9 1.42 11.08 -2.39
N THR A 10 0.91 11.21 -1.17
CA THR A 10 1.24 10.30 -0.06
C THR A 10 0.67 8.91 -0.31
N ASP A 11 -0.55 8.82 -0.81
CA ASP A 11 -1.27 7.55 -1.05
C ASP A 11 -0.55 6.77 -2.15
N LYS A 12 -0.14 7.46 -3.22
CA LYS A 12 0.68 6.87 -4.29
C LYS A 12 2.01 6.33 -3.77
N VAL A 13 2.68 7.09 -2.90
CA VAL A 13 3.96 6.71 -2.30
C VAL A 13 3.80 5.50 -1.39
N ILE A 14 2.72 5.43 -0.62
CA ILE A 14 2.39 4.30 0.25
C ILE A 14 2.10 3.03 -0.57
N SER A 15 1.32 3.15 -1.65
CA SER A 15 1.06 2.05 -2.58
C SER A 15 2.36 1.47 -3.19
N LEU A 16 3.28 2.34 -3.62
CA LEU A 16 4.59 1.92 -4.14
C LEU A 16 5.44 1.20 -3.08
N ALA A 17 5.42 1.70 -1.84
CA ALA A 17 6.11 1.06 -0.73
C ALA A 17 5.52 -0.32 -0.41
N MET A 18 4.18 -0.44 -0.41
CA MET A 18 3.49 -1.70 -0.17
C MET A 18 3.89 -2.75 -1.20
N GLY A 19 3.87 -2.42 -2.50
CA GLY A 19 4.29 -3.36 -3.54
C GLY A 19 5.76 -3.79 -3.43
N LEU A 20 6.64 -2.94 -2.88
CA LEU A 20 8.03 -3.30 -2.58
C LEU A 20 8.14 -4.26 -1.40
N PHE A 21 7.41 -3.99 -0.32
CA PHE A 21 7.38 -4.87 0.84
C PHE A 21 6.77 -6.23 0.53
N ASP A 22 5.80 -6.29 -0.38
CA ASP A 22 5.17 -7.52 -0.81
C ASP A 22 6.15 -8.38 -1.63
N ARG A 23 6.75 -7.80 -2.68
CA ARG A 23 7.69 -8.53 -3.56
C ARG A 23 8.96 -8.99 -2.85
N ASN A 24 9.53 -8.13 -2.00
CA ASN A 24 10.87 -8.38 -1.43
C ASN A 24 10.82 -8.81 0.04
N GLY A 25 9.68 -8.63 0.72
CA GLY A 25 9.59 -8.70 2.17
C GLY A 25 10.10 -7.43 2.85
N TYR A 26 9.64 -7.22 4.10
CA TYR A 26 10.07 -6.09 4.92
C TYR A 26 11.59 -6.05 5.08
N GLU A 27 12.23 -7.11 5.57
CA GLU A 27 13.66 -7.10 5.92
C GLU A 27 14.58 -6.79 4.73
N LYS A 28 14.30 -7.35 3.55
CA LYS A 28 15.15 -7.19 2.36
C LYS A 28 14.96 -5.85 1.64
N THR A 29 13.92 -5.08 1.99
CA THR A 29 13.65 -3.78 1.38
C THR A 29 14.43 -2.69 2.11
N SER A 30 15.39 -2.03 1.45
CA SER A 30 16.17 -0.95 2.07
C SER A 30 15.45 0.41 2.00
N ILE A 31 15.86 1.38 2.84
CA ILE A 31 15.42 2.78 2.70
C ILE A 31 15.76 3.31 1.30
N SER A 32 16.90 2.94 0.74
CA SER A 32 17.32 3.42 -0.58
C SER A 32 16.42 2.90 -1.69
N ASP A 33 15.99 1.64 -1.62
CA ASP A 33 15.05 1.05 -2.59
C ASP A 33 13.70 1.76 -2.54
N LEU A 34 13.21 2.04 -1.32
CA LEU A 34 11.99 2.80 -1.10
C LEU A 34 12.09 4.19 -1.74
N LEU A 35 13.13 4.97 -1.41
CA LEU A 35 13.32 6.32 -1.95
C LEU A 35 13.39 6.32 -3.48
N ALA A 36 14.07 5.33 -4.06
CA ALA A 36 14.19 5.18 -5.52
C ALA A 36 12.84 4.91 -6.18
N ALA A 37 12.04 4.00 -5.62
CA ALA A 37 10.73 3.66 -6.17
C ALA A 37 9.70 4.77 -5.98
N MET A 38 9.67 5.38 -4.79
CA MET A 38 8.75 6.47 -4.44
C MET A 38 9.12 7.79 -5.12
N LYS A 39 10.36 7.92 -5.63
CA LYS A 39 10.92 9.13 -6.25
C LYS A 39 10.81 10.36 -5.35
N ILE A 40 11.07 10.18 -4.05
CA ILE A 40 11.07 11.26 -3.06
C ILE A 40 12.45 11.44 -2.42
N HIS A 41 12.69 12.63 -1.89
CA HIS A 41 13.92 12.92 -1.16
C HIS A 41 13.91 12.27 0.23
N ARG A 42 15.11 11.91 0.71
CA ARG A 42 15.32 11.31 2.03
C ARG A 42 14.80 12.18 3.18
N SER A 43 14.99 13.50 3.10
CA SER A 43 14.49 14.43 4.12
C SER A 43 12.97 14.39 4.22
N SER A 44 12.27 14.44 3.08
CA SER A 44 10.81 14.34 3.01
C SER A 44 10.31 13.00 3.54
N PHE A 45 10.98 11.90 3.20
CA PHE A 45 10.65 10.58 3.74
C PHE A 45 10.68 10.55 5.27
N TYR A 46 11.77 11.01 5.89
CA TYR A 46 11.90 10.98 7.34
C TYR A 46 10.97 12.00 8.01
N ALA A 47 10.70 13.15 7.39
CA ALA A 47 9.72 14.11 7.88
C ALA A 47 8.29 13.55 7.89
N THR A 48 7.92 12.76 6.88
CA THR A 48 6.55 12.22 6.74
C THR A 48 6.33 10.89 7.46
N PHE A 49 7.29 9.96 7.37
CA PHE A 49 7.11 8.58 7.85
C PHE A 49 7.98 8.24 9.07
N GLY A 50 8.99 9.07 9.39
CA GLY A 50 9.91 8.88 10.52
C GLY A 50 10.88 7.70 10.37
N SER A 51 10.44 6.56 9.82
CA SER A 51 11.26 5.37 9.64
C SER A 51 10.66 4.41 8.60
N LYS A 52 11.44 3.43 8.14
CA LYS A 52 10.94 2.29 7.35
C LYS A 52 9.79 1.56 8.06
N ARG A 53 9.89 1.38 9.38
CA ARG A 53 8.82 0.77 10.20
C ARG A 53 7.56 1.63 10.20
N GLY A 54 7.70 2.95 10.33
CA GLY A 54 6.57 3.89 10.28
C GLY A 54 5.85 3.84 8.93
N LEU A 55 6.60 3.85 7.83
CA LEU A 55 6.06 3.63 6.49
C LEU A 55 5.35 2.27 6.38
N PHE A 56 5.96 1.19 6.86
CA PHE A 56 5.41 -0.15 6.77
C PHE A 56 4.07 -0.29 7.51
N ILE A 57 3.98 0.22 8.73
CA ILE A 57 2.73 0.23 9.50
C ILE A 57 1.64 1.01 8.77
N ARG A 58 1.99 2.16 8.18
CA ARG A 58 1.04 2.99 7.45
C ARG A 58 0.56 2.30 6.17
N ALA A 59 1.47 1.66 5.44
CA ALA A 59 1.14 0.86 4.25
C ALA A 59 0.20 -0.30 4.58
N LEU A 60 0.44 -1.03 5.66
CA LEU A 60 -0.46 -2.09 6.11
C LEU A 60 -1.84 -1.55 6.51
N SER A 61 -1.89 -0.41 7.20
CA SER A 61 -3.15 0.21 7.62
C SER A 61 -4.00 0.60 6.42
N GLU A 62 -3.38 1.19 5.40
CA GLU A 62 -4.08 1.66 4.20
C GLU A 62 -4.54 0.48 3.33
N TYR A 63 -3.66 -0.52 3.18
CA TYR A 63 -4.02 -1.77 2.49
C TYR A 63 -5.19 -2.51 3.16
N SER A 64 -5.22 -2.54 4.50
CA SER A 64 -6.33 -3.16 5.25
C SER A 64 -7.67 -2.46 5.00
N VAL A 65 -7.67 -1.13 4.91
CA VAL A 65 -8.87 -0.35 4.60
C VAL A 65 -9.33 -0.62 3.17
N HIS A 66 -8.40 -0.64 2.20
CA HIS A 66 -8.74 -0.93 0.81
C HIS A 66 -9.29 -2.35 0.60
N ILE A 67 -8.72 -3.34 1.28
CA ILE A 67 -9.27 -4.70 1.29
C ILE A 67 -10.68 -4.68 1.87
N LEU A 68 -10.88 -4.07 3.04
CA LEU A 68 -12.17 -4.06 3.71
C LEU A 68 -13.25 -3.38 2.87
N GLU A 69 -12.94 -2.25 2.23
CA GLU A 69 -13.87 -1.59 1.31
C GLU A 69 -14.15 -2.44 0.06
N SER A 70 -13.16 -3.18 -0.44
CA SER A 70 -13.36 -4.11 -1.56
C SER A 70 -14.25 -5.30 -1.17
N ILE A 71 -14.06 -5.86 0.04
CA ILE A 71 -14.96 -6.87 0.62
C ILE A 71 -16.36 -6.31 0.73
N ARG A 72 -16.50 -5.14 1.34
CA ARG A 72 -17.79 -4.48 1.58
C ARG A 72 -18.50 -4.22 0.26
N ALA A 73 -17.80 -3.75 -0.76
CA ALA A 73 -18.37 -3.57 -2.09
C ALA A 73 -18.84 -4.91 -2.69
N ALA A 74 -18.00 -5.95 -2.65
CA ALA A 74 -18.37 -7.28 -3.16
C ALA A 74 -19.57 -7.90 -2.42
N LEU A 75 -19.64 -7.72 -1.09
CA LEU A 75 -20.74 -8.23 -0.26
C LEU A 75 -22.05 -7.46 -0.44
N LEU A 76 -21.99 -6.15 -0.75
CA LEU A 76 -23.18 -5.33 -1.00
C LEU A 76 -23.69 -5.46 -2.44
N ASP A 77 -22.86 -5.92 -3.37
CA ASP A 77 -23.18 -6.01 -4.79
C ASP A 77 -23.66 -7.41 -5.22
N ALA A 78 -23.67 -8.42 -4.34
CA ALA A 78 -24.15 -9.75 -4.73
C ALA A 78 -25.45 -10.23 -4.07
N SER A 79 -26.29 -10.71 -4.98
CA SER A 79 -27.26 -11.81 -4.87
C SER A 79 -26.90 -12.93 -3.90
N ASP A 80 -27.91 -13.75 -3.56
CA ASP A 80 -27.98 -14.85 -2.57
C ASP A 80 -26.85 -15.92 -2.50
N ASP A 81 -25.72 -15.78 -3.20
CA ASP A 81 -24.61 -16.75 -3.20
C ASP A 81 -23.34 -16.20 -2.51
N TYR A 82 -23.40 -16.20 -1.17
CA TYR A 82 -22.32 -15.72 -0.29
C TYR A 82 -21.00 -16.49 -0.42
N ILE A 83 -21.04 -17.77 -0.80
CA ILE A 83 -19.84 -18.60 -0.96
C ILE A 83 -19.07 -18.18 -2.22
N ALA A 84 -19.77 -17.98 -3.33
CA ALA A 84 -19.18 -17.52 -4.58
C ALA A 84 -18.51 -16.14 -4.41
N ASN A 85 -19.12 -15.27 -3.62
CA ASN A 85 -18.57 -13.96 -3.29
C ASN A 85 -17.27 -14.01 -2.49
N ILE A 86 -17.20 -14.87 -1.47
CA ILE A 86 -16.00 -15.02 -0.66
C ILE A 86 -14.86 -15.59 -1.50
N GLN A 87 -15.16 -16.55 -2.39
CA GLN A 87 -14.18 -17.10 -3.33
C GLN A 87 -13.67 -16.04 -4.30
N ASN A 88 -14.57 -15.26 -4.90
CA ASN A 88 -14.20 -14.21 -5.85
C ASN A 88 -13.38 -13.09 -5.17
N TRP A 89 -13.72 -12.74 -3.93
CA TRP A 89 -12.93 -11.80 -3.14
C TRP A 89 -11.54 -12.34 -2.80
N LEU A 90 -11.45 -13.62 -2.39
CA LEU A 90 -10.17 -14.28 -2.12
C LEU A 90 -9.30 -14.35 -3.37
N ASP A 91 -9.87 -14.62 -4.54
CA ASP A 91 -9.15 -14.65 -5.81
C ASP A 91 -8.60 -13.27 -6.21
N VAL A 92 -9.39 -12.20 -6.01
CA VAL A 92 -8.92 -10.82 -6.22
C VAL A 92 -7.80 -10.47 -5.23
N LEU A 93 -7.93 -10.86 -3.97
CA LEU A 93 -6.92 -10.59 -2.94
C LEU A 93 -5.63 -11.36 -3.20
N LEU A 94 -5.73 -12.65 -3.54
CA LEU A 94 -4.58 -13.50 -3.86
C LEU A 94 -3.91 -13.13 -5.19
N GLY A 95 -4.68 -12.65 -6.17
CA GLY A 95 -4.14 -12.10 -7.42
C GLY A 95 -3.40 -10.77 -7.21
N ALA A 96 -3.89 -9.92 -6.31
CA ALA A 96 -3.24 -8.67 -5.94
C ALA A 96 -1.92 -8.86 -5.16
N LEU A 97 -1.73 -10.03 -4.53
CA LEU A 97 -0.51 -10.41 -3.77
C LEU A 97 0.57 -11.12 -4.63
N HIS A 98 0.26 -11.51 -5.86
CA HIS A 98 1.17 -12.28 -6.73
C HIS A 98 1.55 -11.57 -8.05
N SER A 99 1.20 -10.29 -8.22
CA SER A 99 1.44 -9.53 -9.46
C SER A 99 2.51 -8.45 -9.32
#